data_AF-A0A7J9FPY2-F1
#
_entry.id   AF-A0A7J9FPY2-F1
#
_cell.length_a   1.000
_cell.length_b   1.000
_cell.length_c   1.000
_cell.angle_alpha   90.00
_cell.angle_beta   90.00
_cell.angle_gamma   90.00
#
_symmetry.space_group_name_H-M   'P 1'
#
loop_
_entity.id
_entity.type
_entity.pdbx_description
1 polymer ?
#
loop_
_entity_poly.entity_id
_entity_poly.type
_entity_poly.pdbx_seq_one_letter_code
_entity_poly.pdbx_strand_id
1 'polypeptide(L)'
;CNGFSVFYINLSVPAKTSPEPANLLPEILPGDKPTGNINPGEVSLGQNLSNLLRLVLLYKYGGVYIDTDVIVLKSFNNLSNVIGAQSMNIETKTWSRLNNAVLVFDKHHPLLYKFIQEFALTFDGNKWGHNGPYLVSRVVGRVTNRPGFNFTVLPPPAFYPQIRRQSYAVHLWNRQSKDVRAEE
;
A
#
# COMPACT_ATOMS: atom_id res chain seq x y z
N CYS A 1 6.86 -20.74 17.26
CA CYS A 1 7.35 -19.44 17.75
C CYS A 1 6.78 -18.34 16.86
N ASN A 2 5.78 -17.58 17.33
CA ASN A 2 5.02 -16.62 16.52
C ASN A 2 5.47 -15.18 16.82
N GLY A 3 6.75 -14.89 16.57
CA GLY A 3 7.27 -13.53 16.72
C GLY A 3 6.95 -12.69 15.48
N PHE A 4 6.37 -11.51 15.65
CA PHE A 4 6.34 -10.48 14.62
C PHE A 4 7.43 -9.46 14.94
N SER A 5 8.25 -9.12 13.94
CA SER A 5 9.24 -8.06 14.06
C SER A 5 8.63 -6.76 13.54
N VAL A 6 8.46 -5.79 14.43
CA VAL A 6 8.09 -4.42 14.05
C VAL A 6 9.37 -3.67 13.71
N PHE A 7 9.46 -3.14 12.50
CA PHE A 7 10.56 -2.28 12.10
C PHE A 7 10.02 -0.88 11.87
N TYR A 8 10.64 0.11 12.52
CA TYR A 8 10.43 1.52 12.22
C TYR A 8 11.60 2.01 11.37
N ILE A 9 11.30 2.73 10.29
CA ILE A 9 12.32 3.34 9.45
C ILE A 9 12.36 4.83 9.80
N ASN A 10 13.44 5.24 10.46
CA ASN A 10 13.75 6.65 10.60
C ASN A 10 14.46 7.11 9.32
N LEU A 11 13.71 7.77 8.45
CA LEU A 11 14.32 8.47 7.32
C LEU A 11 14.81 9.82 7.84
N SER A 12 16.11 9.92 8.09
CA SER A 12 16.76 11.22 8.25
C SER A 12 16.62 11.96 6.92
N VAL A 13 15.62 12.83 6.80
CA VAL A 13 15.53 13.73 5.63
C VAL A 13 16.70 14.70 5.77
N PRO A 14 17.73 14.66 4.91
CA PRO A 14 18.81 15.62 5.02
C PRO A 14 18.26 16.97 4.57
N ALA A 15 18.44 18.00 5.38
CA ALA A 15 18.55 19.33 4.85
C ALA A 15 19.77 19.36 3.90
N LYS A 16 19.52 19.58 2.61
CA LYS A 16 20.51 19.92 1.59
C LYS A 16 21.73 18.98 1.46
N THR A 17 21.50 17.75 1.04
CA THR A 17 22.44 17.09 0.11
C THR A 17 21.63 16.45 -1.01
N SER A 18 22.10 16.57 -2.26
CA SER A 18 21.45 15.98 -3.43
C SER A 18 21.13 14.50 -3.12
N PRO A 19 19.87 14.06 -3.27
CA PRO A 19 19.51 12.70 -2.94
C PRO A 19 20.26 11.75 -3.88
N GLU A 20 21.01 10.80 -3.32
CA GLU A 20 21.46 9.65 -4.11
C GLU A 20 20.23 8.83 -4.50
N PRO A 21 20.12 8.41 -5.78
CA PRO A 21 19.01 7.58 -6.21
C PRO A 21 19.01 6.26 -5.43
N ALA A 22 17.85 5.89 -4.89
CA ALA A 22 17.67 4.58 -4.29
C ALA A 22 17.82 3.52 -5.39
N ASN A 23 18.94 2.78 -5.37
CA ASN A 23 19.19 1.66 -6.27
C ASN A 23 18.28 0.47 -5.91
N LEU A 24 17.02 0.56 -6.32
CA LEU A 24 16.03 -0.51 -6.22
C LEU A 24 15.94 -1.35 -7.51
N LEU A 25 16.70 -0.99 -8.54
CA LEU A 25 16.78 -1.68 -9.82
C LEU A 25 18.26 -1.91 -10.19
N PRO A 26 18.63 -3.09 -10.68
CA PRO A 26 20.02 -3.41 -11.04
C PRO A 26 20.54 -2.64 -12.29
N GLU A 27 19.71 -1.82 -12.94
CA GLU A 27 20.04 -1.14 -14.21
C GLU A 27 20.44 0.33 -14.07
N ILE A 28 20.42 0.93 -12.88
CA ILE A 28 20.91 2.31 -12.71
C ILE A 28 22.42 2.24 -12.44
N LEU A 29 23.21 2.48 -13.47
CA LEU A 29 24.66 2.55 -13.38
C LEU A 29 25.07 3.68 -12.41
N PRO A 30 26.06 3.45 -11.54
CA PRO A 30 26.58 4.49 -10.65
C PRO A 30 27.26 5.60 -11.48
N GLY A 31 26.53 6.69 -11.73
CA GLY A 31 27.01 7.82 -12.53
C GLY A 31 25.91 8.72 -13.09
N ASP A 32 24.72 8.18 -13.34
CA ASP A 32 23.59 8.97 -13.85
C ASP A 32 22.89 9.73 -12.72
N LYS A 33 23.38 10.94 -12.43
CA LYS A 33 22.61 11.91 -11.65
C LYS A 33 21.41 12.36 -12.49
N PRO A 34 20.16 12.23 -12.02
CA PRO A 34 19.02 12.84 -12.71
C PRO A 34 19.19 14.35 -12.66
N THR A 35 19.70 14.94 -13.75
CA THR A 35 19.82 16.38 -13.93
C THR A 35 18.47 16.93 -14.37
N GLY A 36 17.55 17.09 -13.43
CA GLY A 36 16.23 17.66 -13.68
C GLY A 36 15.71 18.33 -12.42
N ASN A 37 14.93 19.41 -12.58
CA ASN A 37 14.19 20.01 -11.49
C ASN A 37 13.13 18.97 -11.03
N ILE A 38 13.41 18.26 -9.94
CA ILE A 38 12.49 17.25 -9.40
C ILE A 38 11.31 17.99 -8.80
N ASN A 39 10.13 17.89 -9.42
CA ASN A 39 8.90 18.44 -8.86
C ASN A 39 8.20 17.36 -8.02
N PRO A 40 8.20 17.47 -6.68
CA PRO A 40 7.54 16.50 -5.80
C PRO A 40 6.00 16.61 -5.83
N GLY A 41 5.47 17.69 -6.43
CA GLY A 41 4.05 18.04 -6.47
C GLY A 41 3.51 18.63 -5.17
N GLU A 42 2.21 18.92 -5.16
CA GLU A 42 1.50 19.56 -4.03
C GLU A 42 1.12 18.59 -2.90
N VAL A 43 0.96 17.29 -3.20
CA VAL A 43 0.69 16.27 -2.20
C VAL A 43 1.94 16.05 -1.36
N SER A 44 1.76 15.97 -0.03
CA SER A 44 2.83 15.76 0.95
C SER A 44 3.88 14.74 0.50
N LEU A 45 5.14 15.18 0.48
CA LEU A 45 6.29 14.32 0.20
C LEU A 45 6.33 13.09 1.12
N GLY A 46 6.03 13.28 2.41
CA GLY A 46 5.97 12.19 3.38
C GLY A 46 4.89 11.16 3.06
N GLN A 47 3.73 11.61 2.56
CA GLN A 47 2.65 10.72 2.14
C GLN A 47 3.04 9.91 0.90
N ASN A 48 3.63 10.55 -0.11
CA ASN A 48 4.10 9.87 -1.31
C ASN A 48 5.25 8.90 -0.98
N LEU A 49 6.17 9.28 -0.10
CA LEU A 49 7.24 8.42 0.36
C LEU A 49 6.72 7.22 1.14
N SER A 50 5.71 7.39 2.00
CA SER A 50 5.03 6.29 2.68
C SER A 50 4.34 5.33 1.68
N ASN A 51 3.71 5.85 0.63
CA ASN A 51 3.13 5.02 -0.45
C ASN A 51 4.20 4.18 -1.18
N LEU A 52 5.40 4.72 -1.38
CA LEU A 52 6.48 3.95 -2.00
C LEU A 52 7.06 2.91 -1.03
N LEU A 53 7.38 3.32 0.20
CA LEU A 53 8.05 2.47 1.18
C LEU A 53 7.23 1.24 1.53
N ARG A 54 5.92 1.36 1.70
CA ARG A 54 5.07 0.19 1.98
C ARG A 54 5.16 -0.88 0.90
N LEU A 55 5.29 -0.47 -0.37
CA LEU A 55 5.41 -1.40 -1.48
C LEU A 55 6.79 -2.04 -1.52
N VAL A 56 7.84 -1.23 -1.39
CA VAL A 56 9.24 -1.68 -1.46
C VAL A 56 9.60 -2.60 -0.30
N LEU A 57 9.20 -2.24 0.92
CA LEU A 57 9.46 -3.05 2.11
C LEU A 57 8.70 -4.37 2.05
N LEU A 58 7.43 -4.32 1.67
CA LEU A 58 6.63 -5.53 1.54
C LEU A 58 7.15 -6.43 0.42
N TYR A 59 7.66 -5.86 -0.69
CA TYR A 59 8.32 -6.64 -1.74
C TYR A 59 9.59 -7.30 -1.24
N LYS A 60 10.43 -6.53 -0.51
CA LYS A 60 11.74 -6.99 -0.03
C LYS A 60 11.64 -8.02 1.09
N TYR A 61 10.67 -7.90 1.98
CA TYR A 61 10.60 -8.73 3.20
C TYR A 61 9.38 -9.65 3.24
N GLY A 62 8.33 -9.38 2.47
CA GLY A 62 7.03 -10.05 2.61
C GLY A 62 6.36 -9.69 3.94
N GLY A 63 5.29 -10.39 4.25
CA GLY A 63 4.56 -10.27 5.51
C GLY A 63 3.35 -9.35 5.40
N VAL A 64 3.19 -8.47 6.39
CA VAL A 64 2.02 -7.61 6.55
C VAL A 64 2.46 -6.15 6.64
N TYR A 65 1.89 -5.29 5.80
CA TYR A 65 1.91 -3.85 5.98
C TYR A 65 0.55 -3.35 6.48
N ILE A 66 0.58 -2.43 7.44
CA ILE A 66 -0.61 -1.81 8.03
C ILE A 66 -0.31 -0.32 8.26
N ASP A 67 -1.22 0.58 7.86
CA ASP A 67 -1.17 2.00 8.23
C ASP A 67 -1.34 2.18 9.76
N THR A 68 -0.71 3.21 10.33
CA THR A 68 -0.63 3.41 11.79
C THR A 68 -1.97 3.74 12.46
N ASP A 69 -2.98 4.09 11.66
CA ASP A 69 -4.34 4.41 12.08
C ASP A 69 -5.32 3.25 11.81
N VAL A 70 -4.81 2.01 11.75
CA VAL A 70 -5.60 0.79 11.63
C VAL A 70 -5.57 0.01 12.95
N ILE A 71 -6.75 -0.27 13.50
CA ILE A 71 -6.90 -1.14 14.67
C ILE A 71 -7.05 -2.59 14.20
N VAL A 72 -6.15 -3.47 14.64
CA VAL A 72 -6.20 -4.91 14.34
C VAL A 72 -7.17 -5.59 15.30
N LEU A 73 -8.18 -6.27 14.75
CA LEU A 73 -9.20 -7.01 15.51
C LEU A 73 -8.89 -8.52 15.59
N LYS A 74 -8.16 -9.05 14.60
CA LYS A 74 -7.81 -10.47 14.50
C LYS A 74 -6.42 -10.68 13.94
N SER A 75 -5.84 -11.83 14.26
CA SER A 75 -4.58 -12.28 13.64
C SER A 75 -4.73 -12.42 12.12
N PHE A 76 -3.66 -12.09 11.39
CA PHE A 76 -3.58 -12.23 9.93
C PHE A 76 -2.86 -13.52 9.50
N ASN A 77 -2.55 -14.43 10.44
CA ASN A 77 -1.78 -15.66 10.17
C ASN A 77 -2.37 -16.56 9.08
N ASN A 78 -3.67 -16.44 8.83
CA ASN A 78 -4.41 -17.22 7.82
C ASN A 78 -4.59 -16.45 6.50
N LEU A 79 -3.97 -15.28 6.35
CA LEU A 79 -4.01 -14.47 5.12
C LEU A 79 -2.67 -14.58 4.39
N SER A 80 -2.73 -14.69 3.07
CA SER A 80 -1.56 -14.61 2.17
C SER A 80 -2.00 -14.00 0.85
N ASN A 81 -1.17 -13.09 0.31
CA ASN A 81 -1.40 -12.39 -0.95
C ASN A 81 -2.79 -11.74 -1.04
N VAL A 82 -3.11 -10.88 -0.08
CA VAL A 82 -4.39 -10.20 0.09
C VAL A 82 -4.25 -8.69 -0.04
N ILE A 83 -5.23 -8.10 -0.73
CA ILE A 83 -5.49 -6.65 -0.75
C ILE A 83 -6.96 -6.36 -0.44
N GLY A 84 -7.25 -5.27 0.26
CA GLY A 84 -8.60 -4.87 0.63
C GLY A 84 -9.29 -3.99 -0.41
N ALA A 85 -10.54 -4.30 -0.74
CA ALA A 85 -11.43 -3.38 -1.45
C ALA A 85 -11.94 -2.29 -0.51
N GLN A 86 -11.75 -1.02 -0.87
CA GLN A 86 -12.35 0.11 -0.16
C GLN A 86 -13.83 0.30 -0.54
N SER A 87 -14.17 0.07 -1.81
CA SER A 87 -15.54 0.14 -2.31
C SER A 87 -15.84 -1.02 -3.23
N MET A 88 -17.05 -1.57 -3.11
CA MET A 88 -17.50 -2.76 -3.83
C MET A 88 -19.01 -2.69 -4.07
N ASN A 89 -19.44 -3.08 -5.26
CA ASN A 89 -20.85 -3.28 -5.55
C ASN A 89 -21.34 -4.54 -4.80
N ILE A 90 -22.42 -4.38 -4.03
CA ILE A 90 -22.92 -5.43 -3.13
C ILE A 90 -23.51 -6.61 -3.92
N GLU A 91 -24.14 -6.33 -5.06
CA GLU A 91 -24.85 -7.30 -5.90
C GLU A 91 -23.86 -8.10 -6.75
N THR A 92 -23.02 -7.41 -7.53
CA THR A 92 -22.09 -8.04 -8.46
C THR A 92 -20.81 -8.55 -7.81
N LYS A 93 -20.55 -8.17 -6.54
CA LYS A 93 -19.29 -8.41 -5.82
C LYS A 93 -18.05 -7.84 -6.53
N THR A 94 -18.25 -6.92 -7.47
CA THR A 94 -17.15 -6.25 -8.17
C THR A 94 -16.65 -5.07 -7.34
N TRP A 95 -15.36 -5.05 -7.02
CA TRP A 95 -14.72 -3.90 -6.39
C TRP A 95 -14.55 -2.76 -7.39
N SER A 96 -14.65 -1.52 -6.93
CA SER A 96 -14.41 -0.32 -7.76
C SER A 96 -13.18 0.47 -7.31
N ARG A 97 -12.76 0.29 -6.05
CA ARG A 97 -11.53 0.88 -5.51
C ARG A 97 -10.92 -0.06 -4.49
N LEU A 98 -9.62 -0.30 -4.64
CA LEU A 98 -8.78 -0.94 -3.64
C LEU A 98 -8.06 0.13 -2.82
N ASN A 99 -7.59 -0.26 -1.65
CA ASN A 99 -6.81 0.60 -0.78
C ASN A 99 -5.58 -0.18 -0.26
N ASN A 100 -4.47 0.54 -0.13
CA ASN A 100 -3.15 0.05 0.24
C ASN A 100 -2.79 0.35 1.70
N ALA A 101 -3.79 0.59 2.56
CA ALA A 101 -3.65 0.75 4.01
C ALA A 101 -3.41 -0.58 4.74
N VAL A 102 -3.86 -1.70 4.17
CA VAL A 102 -3.54 -3.05 4.63
C VAL A 102 -3.16 -3.90 3.43
N LEU A 103 -1.97 -4.50 3.47
CA LEU A 103 -1.44 -5.39 2.42
C LEU A 103 -0.79 -6.60 3.08
N VAL A 104 -1.14 -7.80 2.63
CA VAL A 104 -0.52 -9.05 3.11
C VAL A 104 0.04 -9.77 1.90
N PHE A 105 1.36 -9.92 1.78
CA PHE A 105 1.96 -10.51 0.59
C PHE A 105 3.23 -11.29 0.91
N ASP A 106 3.47 -12.34 0.14
CA ASP A 106 4.71 -13.07 0.19
C ASP A 106 5.86 -12.20 -0.35
N LYS A 107 7.08 -12.49 0.12
CA LYS A 107 8.30 -11.84 -0.36
C LYS A 107 8.42 -11.99 -1.87
N HIS A 108 8.79 -10.91 -2.55
CA HIS A 108 8.95 -10.82 -4.00
C HIS A 108 7.70 -11.13 -4.84
N HIS A 109 6.49 -11.02 -4.27
CA HIS A 109 5.28 -11.28 -5.03
C HIS A 109 5.19 -10.41 -6.30
N PRO A 110 4.92 -10.98 -7.51
CA PRO A 110 4.98 -10.24 -8.79
C PRO A 110 4.05 -9.02 -8.85
N LEU A 111 2.93 -9.05 -8.13
CA LEU A 111 2.01 -7.92 -8.05
C LEU A 111 2.64 -6.70 -7.37
N LEU A 112 3.46 -6.90 -6.33
CA LEU A 112 4.14 -5.81 -5.65
C LEU A 112 5.18 -5.17 -6.55
N TYR A 113 5.91 -5.97 -7.33
CA TYR A 113 6.82 -5.45 -8.35
C TYR A 113 6.07 -4.58 -9.36
N LYS A 114 4.89 -5.01 -9.82
CA LYS A 114 4.04 -4.20 -10.71
C LYS A 114 3.56 -2.90 -10.07
N PHE A 115 3.28 -2.88 -8.77
CA PHE A 115 2.96 -1.65 -8.05
C PHE A 115 4.16 -0.69 -8.01
N ILE A 116 5.36 -1.19 -7.70
CA ILE A 116 6.59 -0.38 -7.67
C ILE A 116 6.90 0.18 -9.07
N GLN A 117 6.78 -0.65 -10.11
CA GLN A 117 6.93 -0.21 -11.50
C GLN A 117 5.93 0.89 -11.87
N GLU A 118 4.64 0.72 -11.55
CA GLU A 118 3.63 1.74 -11.80
C GLU A 118 3.93 3.04 -11.04
N PHE A 119 4.39 2.94 -9.79
CA PHE A 119 4.76 4.09 -8.98
C PHE A 119 5.88 4.88 -9.65
N ALA A 120 6.95 4.20 -10.08
CA ALA A 120 8.10 4.84 -10.72
C ALA A 120 7.73 5.48 -12.08
N LEU A 121 6.91 4.80 -12.88
CA LEU A 121 6.58 5.24 -14.25
C LEU A 121 5.50 6.32 -14.30
N THR A 122 4.59 6.35 -13.34
CA THR A 122 3.39 7.19 -13.41
C THR A 122 3.28 8.15 -12.25
N PHE A 123 4.34 8.37 -11.47
CA PHE A 123 4.32 9.26 -10.32
C PHE A 123 3.70 10.62 -10.67
N ASP A 124 2.67 11.02 -9.93
CA ASP A 124 2.06 12.34 -10.04
C ASP A 124 1.82 12.89 -8.63
N GLY A 125 2.73 13.75 -8.19
CA GLY A 125 2.68 14.38 -6.88
C GLY A 125 1.56 15.42 -6.74
N ASN A 126 0.86 15.79 -7.82
CA ASN A 126 -0.21 16.79 -7.77
C ASN A 126 -1.60 16.15 -7.62
N LYS A 127 -1.72 14.83 -7.72
CA LYS A 127 -3.00 14.12 -7.67
C LYS A 127 -3.12 13.26 -6.42
N TRP A 128 -4.00 13.67 -5.50
CA TRP A 128 -4.26 12.89 -4.29
C TRP A 128 -4.69 11.45 -4.61
N GLY A 129 -4.09 10.49 -3.93
CA GLY A 129 -4.36 9.06 -4.07
C GLY A 129 -3.83 8.42 -5.36
N HIS A 130 -3.33 9.20 -6.33
CA HIS A 130 -2.85 8.69 -7.62
C HIS A 130 -1.73 7.67 -7.46
N ASN A 131 -0.81 7.93 -6.52
CA ASN A 131 0.33 7.09 -6.16
C ASN A 131 0.01 6.05 -5.07
N GLY A 132 -1.25 5.96 -4.60
CA GLY A 132 -1.67 5.08 -3.51
C GLY A 132 -2.87 4.22 -3.91
N PRO A 133 -4.08 4.47 -3.37
CA PRO A 133 -5.27 3.65 -3.65
C PRO A 133 -5.62 3.55 -5.14
N TYR A 134 -5.46 4.61 -5.93
CA TYR A 134 -5.74 4.55 -7.36
C TYR A 134 -4.66 3.75 -8.11
N LEU A 135 -3.40 3.83 -7.70
CA LEU A 135 -2.31 3.03 -8.27
C LEU A 135 -2.59 1.53 -8.14
N VAL A 136 -2.86 1.07 -6.92
CA VAL A 136 -3.11 -0.36 -6.68
C VAL A 136 -4.38 -0.84 -7.40
N SER A 137 -5.42 0.01 -7.45
CA SER A 137 -6.65 -0.28 -8.20
C SER A 137 -6.38 -0.43 -9.70
N ARG A 138 -5.64 0.49 -10.32
CA ARG A 138 -5.30 0.44 -11.75
C ARG A 138 -4.48 -0.81 -12.09
N VAL A 139 -3.45 -1.09 -11.30
CA VAL A 139 -2.56 -2.25 -11.55
C VAL A 139 -3.35 -3.55 -11.40
N VAL A 140 -4.10 -3.72 -10.31
CA VAL A 140 -4.93 -4.92 -10.10
C VAL A 140 -5.95 -5.09 -11.22
N GLY A 141 -6.62 -4.01 -11.64
CA GLY A 141 -7.57 -4.06 -12.77
C GLY A 141 -6.93 -4.54 -14.07
N ARG A 142 -5.66 -4.18 -14.34
CA ARG A 142 -4.94 -4.63 -15.53
C ARG A 142 -4.46 -6.09 -15.46
N VAL A 143 -4.16 -6.61 -14.27
CA VAL A 143 -3.64 -7.99 -14.11
C VAL A 143 -4.71 -9.01 -13.73
N THR A 144 -5.92 -8.57 -13.37
CA THR A 144 -7.05 -9.47 -13.12
C THR A 144 -7.27 -10.36 -14.34
N ASN A 145 -7.49 -11.66 -14.10
CA ASN A 145 -7.62 -12.71 -15.12
C ASN A 145 -6.35 -12.96 -15.96
N ARG A 146 -5.18 -12.45 -15.55
CA ARG A 146 -3.90 -12.82 -16.16
C ARG A 146 -3.19 -13.89 -15.33
N PRO A 147 -2.60 -14.92 -15.95
CA PRO A 147 -1.81 -15.91 -15.23
C PRO A 147 -0.57 -15.25 -14.59
N GLY A 148 -0.06 -15.86 -13.51
CA GLY A 148 1.17 -15.42 -12.83
C GLY A 148 0.97 -14.43 -11.67
N PHE A 149 -0.28 -14.08 -11.33
CA PHE A 149 -0.61 -13.25 -10.18
C PHE A 149 -1.61 -13.98 -9.28
N ASN A 150 -1.13 -14.57 -8.17
CA ASN A 150 -2.00 -15.24 -7.21
C ASN A 150 -2.30 -14.30 -6.03
N PHE A 151 -3.47 -13.69 -6.02
CA PHE A 151 -3.88 -12.82 -4.91
C PHE A 151 -5.40 -12.83 -4.75
N THR A 152 -5.85 -12.46 -3.56
CA THR A 152 -7.27 -12.34 -3.23
C THR A 152 -7.62 -10.89 -2.90
N VAL A 153 -8.74 -10.40 -3.44
CA VAL A 153 -9.33 -9.13 -3.01
C VAL A 153 -10.35 -9.42 -1.92
N LEU A 154 -10.10 -8.95 -0.70
CA LEU A 154 -11.07 -9.05 0.39
C LEU A 154 -12.10 -7.92 0.32
N PRO A 155 -13.36 -8.18 0.69
CA PRO A 155 -14.43 -7.17 0.63
C PRO A 155 -14.23 -6.08 1.69
N PRO A 156 -14.90 -4.91 1.55
CA PRO A 156 -14.73 -3.80 2.48
C PRO A 156 -14.84 -4.13 3.97
N PRO A 157 -15.78 -4.97 4.44
CA PRO A 157 -15.90 -5.32 5.85
C PRO A 157 -14.68 -6.04 6.45
N ALA A 158 -13.73 -6.50 5.64
CA ALA A 158 -12.49 -7.10 6.14
C ALA A 158 -11.58 -6.07 6.83
N PHE A 159 -11.52 -4.83 6.32
CA PHE A 159 -10.54 -3.81 6.76
C PHE A 159 -11.11 -2.39 6.92
N TYR A 160 -12.28 -2.10 6.36
CA TYR A 160 -12.87 -0.76 6.26
C TYR A 160 -14.23 -0.72 6.98
N PRO A 161 -14.70 0.46 7.41
CA PRO A 161 -15.55 0.59 8.59
C PRO A 161 -16.97 0.04 8.40
N GLN A 162 -17.15 -1.22 8.75
CA GLN A 162 -18.33 -1.81 9.38
C GLN A 162 -17.81 -2.95 10.27
N ILE A 163 -17.77 -2.78 11.59
CA ILE A 163 -17.31 -3.86 12.49
C ILE A 163 -18.28 -5.04 12.34
N ARG A 164 -17.78 -6.15 11.79
CA ARG A 164 -18.52 -7.40 11.65
C ARG A 164 -17.70 -8.53 12.25
N ARG A 165 -18.34 -9.65 12.57
CA ARG A 165 -17.65 -10.84 13.08
C ARG A 165 -16.53 -11.31 12.17
N GLN A 166 -16.56 -11.04 10.86
CA GLN A 166 -15.51 -11.39 9.91
C GLN A 166 -14.41 -10.33 9.69
N SER A 167 -14.45 -9.19 10.38
CA SER A 167 -13.45 -8.12 10.21
C SER A 167 -12.08 -8.53 10.77
N TYR A 168 -11.01 -8.17 10.06
CA TYR A 168 -9.62 -8.35 10.48
C TYR A 168 -9.06 -7.07 11.10
N ALA A 169 -9.43 -5.91 10.57
CA ALA A 169 -9.00 -4.62 11.07
C ALA A 169 -10.00 -3.49 10.74
N VAL A 170 -9.81 -2.32 11.32
CA VAL A 170 -10.60 -1.11 11.06
C VAL A 170 -9.66 0.07 10.80
N HIS A 171 -9.75 0.64 9.60
CA HIS A 171 -9.03 1.85 9.22
C HIS A 171 -9.78 3.13 9.66
N LEU A 172 -9.13 3.96 10.47
CA LEU A 172 -9.75 5.11 11.16
C LEU A 172 -9.81 6.40 10.31
N TRP A 173 -9.13 6.46 9.16
CA TRP A 173 -9.04 7.64 8.29
C TRP A 173 -10.35 8.13 7.65
N ASN A 174 -11.47 7.40 7.76
CA ASN A 174 -12.72 7.77 7.09
C ASN A 174 -13.58 8.70 7.96
N ARG A 175 -14.34 9.63 7.35
CA ARG A 175 -15.32 10.52 8.04
C ARG A 175 -16.38 9.77 8.87
N GLN A 176 -16.48 8.45 8.67
CA GLN A 176 -17.34 7.48 9.36
C GLN A 176 -16.81 7.01 10.73
N SER A 177 -15.55 7.29 11.08
CA SER A 177 -15.00 6.96 12.42
C SER A 177 -15.54 7.88 13.53
N LYS A 178 -16.19 8.99 13.17
CA LYS A 178 -16.81 9.92 14.14
C LYS A 178 -17.93 9.28 14.97
N ASP A 179 -18.57 8.23 14.46
CA ASP A 179 -19.72 7.58 15.10
C ASP A 179 -19.40 6.20 15.68
N VAL A 180 -18.13 5.76 15.64
CA VAL A 180 -17.72 4.49 16.26
C VAL A 180 -17.59 4.72 17.76
N ARG A 181 -18.64 4.37 18.52
CA ARG A 181 -18.57 4.24 19.97
C ARG A 181 -17.83 2.95 20.30
N ALA A 182 -16.75 3.07 21.06
CA ALA A 182 -16.23 1.92 21.80
C ALA A 182 -17.20 1.69 22.96
N GLU A 183 -17.93 0.57 22.93
CA GLU A 183 -18.61 0.09 24.13
C GLU A 183 -17.56 -0.59 25.01
N GLU A 184 -17.50 -0.17 26.28
CA GLU A 184 -16.65 -0.75 27.33
C GLU A 184 -17.03 -2.20 27.65
#